data_AF-A0A947C355-F1
#
_entry.id   AF-A0A947C355-F1
#
_cell.length_a   1.000
_cell.length_b   1.000
_cell.length_c   1.000
_cell.angle_alpha   90.00
_cell.angle_beta   90.00
_cell.angle_gamma   90.00
#
_symmetry.space_group_name_H-M   'P 1'
#
loop_
_entity.id
_entity.type
_entity.pdbx_description
1 polymer ?
#
loop_
_entity_poly.entity_id
_entity_poly.type
_entity_poly.pdbx_seq_one_letter_code
_entity_poly.pdbx_strand_id
1 'polypeptide(L)'
;MAYYYVKTGGTRTSGGGVTKKTGTWPAAAGDYYATLVAACADTTQVPVGGDIICISNAHTTETVSGLDITPIAAAGNGVVIVVSVDNSNVENYSRATSALLNAASATNLEFLAFYGIYWTISGYGALRTNATNGYTLMYDCQIDGTSPNRSISVNGTGSILKLINTDYDCVSGSGTMMECYGGSTVDMFGCRFAGAGTITSLIAFGGTGGGCTYDIKGCDLSNISTNLITSLGGSFADIISIKFYNCLIASGVALCNETLQAHNQTIELYGCDDSTSDEPSSLQVERFNGLIESVIGTSSTANLVTSGSVMTQEAANTYMSYKVTTNTNTDISSPLYFDYYVQWSELSNASTDTVRIHLACANALTD
;
A
#
# COMPACT_ATOMS: atom_id res chain seq x y z
N MET A 1 18.20 22.75 0.36
CA MET A 1 16.86 22.75 0.96
C MET A 1 16.32 24.15 0.97
N ALA A 2 15.37 24.37 0.09
CA ALA A 2 14.65 25.61 -0.13
C ALA A 2 13.16 25.39 0.20
N TYR A 3 12.45 26.47 0.51
CA TYR A 3 11.03 26.41 0.88
C TYR A 3 10.14 27.14 -0.12
N TYR A 4 9.00 26.53 -0.42
CA TYR A 4 7.95 27.06 -1.28
C TYR A 4 6.65 27.07 -0.48
N TYR A 5 5.87 28.15 -0.58
CA TYR A 5 4.66 28.34 0.21
C TYR A 5 3.46 28.42 -0.71
N VAL A 6 2.47 27.55 -0.53
CA VAL A 6 1.25 27.47 -1.35
C VAL A 6 0.03 27.77 -0.48
N LYS A 7 -0.78 28.74 -0.90
CA LYS A 7 -2.03 29.11 -0.23
C LYS A 7 -2.98 29.79 -1.20
N THR A 8 -4.28 29.61 -0.97
CA THR A 8 -5.34 30.23 -1.79
C THR A 8 -5.19 31.74 -1.83
N GLY A 9 -5.33 32.31 -3.03
CA GLY A 9 -5.18 33.75 -3.28
C GLY A 9 -3.75 34.21 -3.47
N GLY A 10 -2.77 33.30 -3.53
CA GLY A 10 -1.38 33.64 -3.86
C GLY A 10 -1.24 34.17 -5.27
N THR A 11 -0.18 34.96 -5.51
CA THR A 11 0.12 35.53 -6.83
C THR A 11 1.59 35.37 -7.22
N ARG A 12 2.38 34.66 -6.41
CA ARG A 12 3.77 34.37 -6.73
C ARG A 12 3.88 33.48 -7.98
N THR A 13 4.78 33.86 -8.88
CA THR A 13 5.11 33.11 -10.11
C THR A 13 6.61 32.81 -10.26
N SER A 14 7.44 33.48 -9.46
CA SER A 14 8.90 33.33 -9.41
C SER A 14 9.44 33.83 -8.05
N GLY A 15 10.70 33.55 -7.73
CA GLY A 15 11.33 33.93 -6.46
C GLY A 15 11.06 32.96 -5.32
N GLY A 16 10.80 31.69 -5.65
CA GLY A 16 10.72 30.57 -4.73
C GLY A 16 12.03 30.27 -4.00
N GLY A 17 12.06 29.11 -3.34
CA GLY A 17 13.27 28.61 -2.70
C GLY A 17 13.82 29.51 -1.59
N VAL A 18 12.91 30.07 -0.79
CA VAL A 18 13.28 30.93 0.33
C VAL A 18 13.76 30.12 1.53
N THR A 19 14.35 30.81 2.51
CA THR A 19 14.57 30.21 3.84
C THR A 19 13.24 29.91 4.54
N LYS A 20 13.24 28.91 5.41
CA LYS A 20 12.06 28.56 6.23
C LYS A 20 11.50 29.80 6.93
N LYS A 21 10.23 30.10 6.67
CA LYS A 21 9.43 31.10 7.41
C LYS A 21 8.93 30.49 8.72
N THR A 22 8.71 31.35 9.71
CA THR A 22 8.16 30.99 11.02
C THR A 22 7.03 31.94 11.40
N GLY A 23 6.09 31.48 12.22
CA GLY A 23 4.92 32.23 12.66
C GLY A 23 3.78 32.22 11.64
N THR A 24 3.04 33.33 11.56
CA THR A 24 1.86 33.42 10.70
C THR A 24 2.20 33.42 9.22
N TRP A 25 1.25 32.97 8.39
CA TRP A 25 1.38 33.06 6.94
C TRP A 25 1.67 34.49 6.48
N PRO A 26 2.50 34.66 5.42
CA PRO A 26 2.73 35.97 4.84
C PRO A 26 1.42 36.66 4.46
N ALA A 27 1.31 37.95 4.76
CA ALA A 27 0.12 38.74 4.46
C ALA A 27 0.02 39.14 2.98
N ALA A 28 1.16 39.27 2.28
CA ALA A 28 1.20 39.70 0.89
C ALA A 28 1.05 38.51 -0.07
N ALA A 29 0.07 38.58 -0.98
CA ALA A 29 -0.19 37.52 -1.95
C ALA A 29 1.01 37.16 -2.84
N GLY A 30 1.93 38.11 -3.10
CA GLY A 30 3.16 37.86 -3.85
C GLY A 30 4.19 36.99 -3.13
N ASP A 31 3.97 36.66 -1.86
CA ASP A 31 4.88 35.86 -1.04
C ASP A 31 4.62 34.35 -1.06
N TYR A 32 3.57 33.91 -1.74
CA TYR A 32 3.17 32.52 -1.85
C TYR A 32 2.48 32.23 -3.19
N TYR A 33 2.59 30.99 -3.65
CA TYR A 33 1.99 30.51 -4.89
C TYR A 33 0.50 30.25 -4.68
N ALA A 34 -0.27 30.46 -5.75
CA ALA A 34 -1.70 30.15 -5.77
C ALA A 34 -1.98 28.65 -5.72
N THR A 35 -1.08 27.85 -6.30
CA THR A 35 -1.25 26.43 -6.61
C THR A 35 0.05 25.66 -6.40
N LEU A 36 -0.04 24.37 -6.09
CA LEU A 36 1.09 23.45 -6.04
C LEU A 36 1.80 23.39 -7.40
N VAL A 37 1.03 23.36 -8.49
CA VAL A 37 1.58 23.34 -9.85
C VAL A 37 2.43 24.58 -10.11
N ALA A 38 2.00 25.77 -9.68
CA ALA A 38 2.80 26.99 -9.84
C ALA A 38 4.08 26.98 -9.00
N ALA A 39 4.06 26.37 -7.81
CA ALA A 39 5.27 26.19 -7.00
C ALA A 39 6.26 25.21 -7.67
N CYS A 40 5.77 24.09 -8.20
CA CYS A 40 6.58 23.13 -8.95
C CYS A 40 7.13 23.72 -10.27
N ALA A 41 6.44 24.68 -10.86
CA ALA A 41 6.83 25.36 -12.10
C ALA A 41 7.56 26.69 -11.87
N ASP A 42 8.14 26.94 -10.68
CA ASP A 42 8.87 28.20 -10.44
C ASP A 42 10.00 28.39 -11.46
N THR A 43 9.91 29.48 -12.21
CA THR A 43 10.79 29.74 -13.37
C THR A 43 12.21 30.19 -12.99
N THR A 44 12.45 30.52 -11.72
CA THR A 44 13.74 31.01 -11.20
C THR A 44 14.49 29.98 -10.38
N GLN A 45 13.76 29.15 -9.64
CA GLN A 45 14.30 28.09 -8.81
C GLN A 45 13.27 26.96 -8.72
N VAL A 46 13.30 26.05 -9.69
CA VAL A 46 12.47 24.85 -9.70
C VAL A 46 12.81 24.00 -8.47
N PRO A 47 11.82 23.47 -7.71
CA PRO A 47 12.10 22.58 -6.59
C PRO A 47 12.91 21.35 -7.03
N VAL A 48 13.97 21.03 -6.28
CA VAL A 48 14.80 19.84 -6.49
C VAL A 48 14.78 18.93 -5.27
N GLY A 49 15.32 17.71 -5.42
CA GLY A 49 15.37 16.73 -4.32
C GLY A 49 15.90 17.32 -3.00
N GLY A 50 15.13 17.14 -1.92
CA GLY A 50 15.41 17.69 -0.59
C GLY A 50 14.81 19.08 -0.31
N ASP A 51 14.13 19.70 -1.27
CA ASP A 51 13.35 20.92 -1.05
C ASP A 51 11.95 20.61 -0.51
N ILE A 52 11.30 21.64 0.08
CA ILE A 52 10.02 21.50 0.78
C ILE A 52 8.99 22.49 0.22
N ILE A 53 7.83 21.98 -0.16
CA ILE A 53 6.64 22.75 -0.50
C ILE A 53 5.65 22.66 0.67
N CYS A 54 5.41 23.77 1.35
CA CYS A 54 4.44 23.91 2.41
C CYS A 54 3.10 24.39 1.84
N ILE A 55 2.07 23.53 1.89
CA ILE A 55 0.71 23.88 1.51
C ILE A 55 -0.07 24.22 2.79
N SER A 56 -0.78 25.35 2.80
CA SER A 56 -1.67 25.69 3.91
C SER A 56 -2.78 24.65 4.05
N ASN A 57 -3.05 24.18 5.27
CA ASN A 57 -4.21 23.32 5.57
C ASN A 57 -5.57 24.02 5.31
N ALA A 58 -5.57 25.35 5.13
CA ALA A 58 -6.73 26.15 4.72
C ALA A 58 -6.75 26.44 3.21
N HIS A 59 -5.85 25.82 2.43
CA HIS A 59 -5.89 25.91 0.98
C HIS A 59 -7.17 25.25 0.46
N THR A 60 -7.90 25.98 -0.36
CA THR A 60 -9.07 25.48 -1.09
C THR A 60 -8.62 24.47 -2.12
N THR A 61 -9.41 23.41 -2.31
CA THR A 61 -9.11 22.35 -3.27
C THR A 61 -8.75 22.89 -4.65
N GLU A 62 -7.55 22.56 -5.13
CA GLU A 62 -7.13 22.82 -6.50
C GLU A 62 -7.17 21.54 -7.33
N THR A 63 -7.41 21.68 -8.64
CA THR A 63 -7.42 20.53 -9.56
C THR A 63 -6.06 20.39 -10.23
N VAL A 64 -5.46 19.21 -10.11
CA VAL A 64 -4.14 18.87 -10.69
C VAL A 64 -4.23 17.87 -11.85
N SER A 65 -5.44 17.54 -12.30
CA SER A 65 -5.74 16.57 -13.37
C SER A 65 -4.96 16.82 -14.67
N GLY A 66 -4.35 15.76 -15.22
CA GLY A 66 -3.69 15.80 -16.53
C GLY A 66 -2.41 16.63 -16.57
N LEU A 67 -1.91 17.06 -15.41
CA LEU A 67 -0.65 17.75 -15.27
C LEU A 67 0.36 16.80 -14.61
N ASP A 68 1.56 16.78 -15.18
CA ASP A 68 2.69 16.11 -14.56
C ASP A 68 3.17 16.99 -13.40
N ILE A 69 2.92 16.56 -12.16
CA ILE A 69 3.59 17.13 -11.00
C ILE A 69 4.95 16.45 -10.93
N THR A 70 5.83 16.88 -11.83
CA THR A 70 7.21 16.45 -11.84
C THR A 70 8.02 17.68 -11.46
N PRO A 71 8.53 17.78 -10.22
CA PRO A 71 9.65 18.67 -9.98
C PRO A 71 10.70 18.32 -11.02
N ILE A 72 11.28 19.32 -11.69
CA ILE A 72 12.39 19.05 -12.62
C ILE A 72 13.55 18.58 -11.72
N ALA A 73 13.58 17.29 -11.41
CA ALA A 73 14.71 16.58 -10.85
C ALA A 73 15.76 16.46 -11.96
N ALA A 74 16.16 17.60 -12.53
CA ALA A 74 17.36 17.71 -13.33
C ALA A 74 18.54 17.46 -12.39
N ALA A 75 19.11 16.27 -12.50
CA ALA A 75 20.46 15.93 -12.06
C ALA A 75 20.74 15.89 -10.54
N GLY A 76 19.78 15.48 -9.69
CA GLY A 76 20.05 15.26 -8.27
C GLY A 76 19.12 14.23 -7.64
N ASN A 77 19.66 13.06 -7.28
CA ASN A 77 18.98 11.98 -6.57
C ASN A 77 18.26 12.51 -5.32
N GLY A 78 16.94 12.68 -5.37
CA GLY A 78 16.19 13.09 -4.20
C GLY A 78 14.71 13.31 -4.47
N VAL A 79 13.97 13.48 -3.38
CA VAL A 79 12.51 13.61 -3.37
C VAL A 79 12.14 15.01 -2.91
N VAL A 80 11.20 15.67 -3.56
CA VAL A 80 10.61 16.93 -3.07
C VAL A 80 9.53 16.60 -2.06
N ILE A 81 9.57 17.25 -0.90
CA ILE A 81 8.61 17.02 0.18
C ILE A 81 7.49 18.04 0.05
N VAL A 82 6.25 17.56 -0.06
CA VAL A 82 5.03 18.38 -0.04
C VAL A 82 4.32 18.12 1.27
N VAL A 83 4.14 19.14 2.09
CA VAL A 83 3.62 19.01 3.46
C VAL A 83 2.47 19.97 3.70
N SER A 84 1.38 19.46 4.28
CA SER A 84 0.32 20.30 4.82
C SER A 84 0.77 20.94 6.14
N VAL A 85 0.68 22.26 6.25
CA VAL A 85 1.07 23.03 7.44
C VAL A 85 -0.08 23.92 7.92
N ASP A 86 -0.06 24.27 9.20
CA ASP A 86 -1.11 25.10 9.80
C ASP A 86 -1.17 26.50 9.15
N ASN A 87 -2.37 26.94 8.79
CA ASN A 87 -2.65 28.29 8.31
C ASN A 87 -2.36 29.40 9.34
N SER A 88 -2.27 29.08 10.61
CA SER A 88 -1.92 30.04 11.66
C SER A 88 -0.43 30.03 11.97
N ASN A 89 0.26 28.93 11.66
CA ASN A 89 1.67 28.71 11.97
C ASN A 89 2.34 27.86 10.87
N VAL A 90 3.11 28.51 9.98
CA VAL A 90 3.65 27.87 8.76
C VAL A 90 4.69 26.78 9.02
N GLU A 91 5.29 26.75 10.21
CA GLU A 91 6.30 25.77 10.59
C GLU A 91 5.72 24.50 11.21
N ASN A 92 4.45 24.53 11.59
CA ASN A 92 3.76 23.41 12.21
C ASN A 92 3.12 22.51 11.16
N TYR A 93 3.47 21.23 11.20
CA TYR A 93 2.74 20.20 10.50
C TYR A 93 1.27 20.17 10.95
N SER A 94 0.36 20.10 9.99
CA SER A 94 -1.05 19.87 10.24
C SER A 94 -1.61 19.03 9.12
N ARG A 95 -2.04 17.80 9.40
CA ARG A 95 -2.84 17.01 8.46
C ARG A 95 -4.05 17.83 8.00
N ALA A 96 -4.33 17.81 6.71
CA ALA A 96 -5.47 18.48 6.12
C ALA A 96 -6.77 17.78 6.51
N THR A 97 -7.77 18.55 6.92
CA THR A 97 -9.11 18.04 7.27
C THR A 97 -10.12 18.20 6.12
N SER A 98 -9.70 18.83 5.03
CA SER A 98 -10.48 18.99 3.79
C SER A 98 -9.55 18.82 2.60
N ALA A 99 -10.11 18.41 1.46
CA ALA A 99 -9.34 18.18 0.24
C ALA A 99 -8.53 19.42 -0.15
N LEU A 100 -7.22 19.25 -0.29
CA LEU A 100 -6.32 20.28 -0.83
C LEU A 100 -6.12 20.09 -2.33
N LEU A 101 -6.10 18.84 -2.78
CA LEU A 101 -5.79 18.46 -4.15
C LEU A 101 -6.87 17.56 -4.73
N ASN A 102 -7.18 17.76 -6.00
CA ASN A 102 -8.12 16.94 -6.76
C ASN A 102 -7.50 16.40 -8.05
N ALA A 103 -7.52 15.08 -8.23
CA ALA A 103 -7.09 14.41 -9.46
C ALA A 103 -8.28 13.69 -10.11
N ALA A 104 -8.83 14.27 -11.16
CA ALA A 104 -9.97 13.72 -11.91
C ALA A 104 -9.56 12.95 -13.18
N SER A 105 -8.27 12.92 -13.47
CA SER A 105 -7.65 12.11 -14.52
C SER A 105 -6.24 11.75 -14.11
N ALA A 106 -5.55 10.96 -14.93
CA ALA A 106 -4.20 10.52 -14.64
C ALA A 106 -3.26 11.70 -14.33
N THR A 107 -2.69 11.68 -13.12
CA THR A 107 -1.75 12.69 -12.62
C THR A 107 -0.44 11.99 -12.26
N ASN A 108 0.65 12.36 -12.92
CA ASN A 108 1.96 11.79 -12.63
C ASN A 108 2.55 12.44 -11.39
N LEU A 109 2.88 11.60 -10.42
CA LEU A 109 3.53 11.94 -9.18
C LEU A 109 4.92 11.30 -9.25
N GLU A 110 5.93 12.11 -9.53
CA GLU A 110 7.28 11.61 -9.75
C GLU A 110 8.25 12.33 -8.82
N PHE A 111 8.96 11.55 -8.00
CA PHE A 111 9.95 12.04 -7.03
C PHE A 111 9.35 12.98 -5.98
N LEU A 112 8.18 12.59 -5.45
CA LEU A 112 7.40 13.37 -4.48
C LEU A 112 7.14 12.60 -3.18
N ALA A 113 7.18 13.29 -2.05
CA ALA A 113 6.71 12.77 -0.77
C ALA A 113 5.67 13.71 -0.17
N PHE A 114 4.43 13.24 -0.10
CA PHE A 114 3.30 13.96 0.48
C PHE A 114 3.13 13.61 1.95
N TYR A 115 2.98 14.63 2.80
CA TYR A 115 2.75 14.49 4.24
C TYR A 115 1.48 15.24 4.65
N GLY A 116 0.49 14.51 5.19
CA GLY A 116 -0.73 15.14 5.72
C GLY A 116 -1.66 15.72 4.64
N ILE A 117 -1.52 15.32 3.39
CA ILE A 117 -2.28 15.89 2.26
C ILE A 117 -3.58 15.11 2.09
N TYR A 118 -4.67 15.82 1.86
CA TYR A 118 -5.97 15.24 1.52
C TYR A 118 -6.24 15.41 0.02
N TRP A 119 -6.33 14.28 -0.67
CA TRP A 119 -6.70 14.14 -2.07
C TRP A 119 -8.16 13.73 -2.25
N THR A 120 -8.84 14.32 -3.23
CA THR A 120 -10.02 13.70 -3.86
C THR A 120 -9.62 13.17 -5.22
N ILE A 121 -9.99 11.94 -5.55
CA ILE A 121 -9.61 11.31 -6.80
C ILE A 121 -10.80 10.68 -7.53
N SER A 122 -10.75 10.75 -8.85
CA SER A 122 -11.70 10.09 -9.73
C SER A 122 -11.02 9.64 -11.02
N GLY A 123 -11.46 8.49 -11.54
CA GLY A 123 -10.95 7.95 -12.79
C GLY A 123 -9.74 7.01 -12.63
N TYR A 124 -9.39 6.40 -13.76
CA TYR A 124 -8.30 5.44 -13.88
C TYR A 124 -6.93 6.13 -13.76
N GLY A 125 -6.07 5.58 -12.92
CA GLY A 125 -4.70 6.06 -12.69
C GLY A 125 -4.64 7.50 -12.17
N ALA A 126 -5.68 7.97 -11.48
CA ALA A 126 -5.77 9.33 -10.97
C ALA A 126 -4.52 9.76 -10.19
N LEU A 127 -3.97 8.85 -9.37
CA LEU A 127 -2.64 8.97 -8.78
C LEU A 127 -1.72 7.96 -9.47
N ARG A 128 -0.70 8.44 -10.19
CA ARG A 128 0.16 7.59 -10.99
C ARG A 128 1.64 7.83 -10.70
N THR A 129 2.42 6.76 -10.57
CA THR A 129 3.89 6.82 -10.52
C THR A 129 4.45 5.99 -11.68
N ASN A 130 4.81 6.69 -12.77
CA ASN A 130 5.13 6.12 -14.07
C ASN A 130 6.55 6.39 -14.58
N ALA A 131 7.36 7.21 -13.89
CA ALA A 131 8.73 7.43 -14.33
C ALA A 131 9.61 6.21 -14.04
N THR A 132 10.63 6.00 -14.87
CA THR A 132 11.68 5.01 -14.57
C THR A 132 12.37 5.38 -13.25
N ASN A 133 12.40 4.44 -12.31
CA ASN A 133 12.84 4.65 -10.92
C ASN A 133 12.09 5.80 -10.21
N GLY A 134 10.87 6.11 -10.65
CA GLY A 134 10.01 7.11 -10.01
C GLY A 134 9.72 6.72 -8.56
N TYR A 135 9.60 7.71 -7.69
CA TYR A 135 9.30 7.49 -6.27
C TYR A 135 8.17 8.40 -5.81
N THR A 136 7.14 7.80 -5.21
CA THR A 136 6.07 8.52 -4.52
C THR A 136 5.89 7.99 -3.12
N LEU A 137 5.87 8.88 -2.13
CA LEU A 137 5.48 8.57 -0.76
C LEU A 137 4.23 9.37 -0.39
N MET A 138 3.28 8.72 0.27
CA MET A 138 2.16 9.36 0.95
C MET A 138 2.19 8.92 2.41
N TYR A 139 2.41 9.88 3.31
CA TYR A 139 2.51 9.66 4.74
C TYR A 139 1.43 10.44 5.48
N ASP A 140 0.61 9.75 6.27
CA ASP A 140 -0.51 10.34 7.01
C ASP A 140 -1.44 11.16 6.11
N CYS A 141 -1.61 10.69 4.87
CA CYS A 141 -2.47 11.32 3.87
C CYS A 141 -3.90 10.75 3.95
N GLN A 142 -4.85 11.49 3.37
CA GLN A 142 -6.20 11.01 3.09
C GLN A 142 -6.45 11.01 1.59
N ILE A 143 -7.06 9.94 1.09
CA ILE A 143 -7.42 9.78 -0.32
C ILE A 143 -8.89 9.38 -0.39
N ASP A 144 -9.72 10.27 -0.94
CA ASP A 144 -11.13 10.00 -1.18
C ASP A 144 -11.34 9.62 -2.65
N GLY A 145 -11.61 8.34 -2.89
CA GLY A 145 -11.90 7.80 -4.21
C GLY A 145 -13.39 7.74 -4.52
N THR A 146 -13.84 8.40 -5.58
CA THR A 146 -15.25 8.33 -6.05
C THR A 146 -15.49 7.21 -7.08
N SER A 147 -14.41 6.60 -7.56
CA SER A 147 -14.42 5.41 -8.41
C SER A 147 -13.12 4.65 -8.17
N PRO A 148 -13.12 3.52 -7.45
CA PRO A 148 -11.91 2.76 -7.15
C PRO A 148 -11.44 1.95 -8.36
N ASN A 149 -11.80 2.27 -9.61
CA ASN A 149 -11.38 1.50 -10.78
C ASN A 149 -9.93 1.84 -11.16
N ARG A 150 -8.99 1.17 -10.49
CA ARG A 150 -7.54 1.30 -10.64
C ARG A 150 -7.12 2.76 -10.53
N SER A 151 -7.64 3.42 -9.50
CA SER A 151 -7.47 4.85 -9.24
C SER A 151 -6.05 5.19 -8.81
N ILE A 152 -5.30 4.20 -8.31
CA ILE A 152 -3.86 4.27 -8.05
C ILE A 152 -3.13 3.33 -9.02
N SER A 153 -2.13 3.85 -9.73
CA SER A 153 -1.38 3.10 -10.76
C SER A 153 0.13 3.30 -10.61
N VAL A 154 0.89 2.20 -10.60
CA VAL A 154 2.35 2.21 -10.48
C VAL A 154 2.96 1.41 -11.63
N ASN A 155 3.51 2.11 -12.61
CA ASN A 155 3.78 1.52 -13.92
C ASN A 155 5.06 2.01 -14.61
N GLY A 156 5.92 2.70 -13.89
CA GLY A 156 7.24 3.08 -14.38
C GLY A 156 8.23 1.96 -14.12
N THR A 157 9.20 1.74 -15.00
CA THR A 157 10.18 0.67 -14.75
C THR A 157 10.93 0.89 -13.44
N GLY A 158 10.79 -0.03 -12.48
CA GLY A 158 11.38 0.10 -11.15
C GLY A 158 10.81 1.23 -10.31
N SER A 159 9.60 1.72 -10.61
CA SER A 159 8.98 2.78 -9.81
C SER A 159 8.45 2.25 -8.48
N ILE A 160 8.39 3.13 -7.48
CA ILE A 160 8.05 2.81 -6.11
C ILE A 160 6.95 3.75 -5.62
N LEU A 161 5.87 3.16 -5.12
CA LEU A 161 4.87 3.85 -4.32
C LEU A 161 4.94 3.37 -2.87
N LYS A 162 4.97 4.29 -1.92
CA LYS A 162 4.83 3.99 -0.49
C LYS A 162 3.61 4.69 0.09
N LEU A 163 2.75 3.94 0.75
CA LEU A 163 1.62 4.46 1.53
C LEU A 163 1.87 4.11 3.00
N ILE A 164 1.97 5.11 3.85
CA ILE A 164 2.23 4.93 5.29
C ILE A 164 1.17 5.68 6.07
N ASN A 165 0.45 4.98 6.94
CA ASN A 165 -0.67 5.53 7.72
C ASN A 165 -1.64 6.35 6.86
N THR A 166 -1.86 5.91 5.62
CA THR A 166 -2.70 6.62 4.65
C THR A 166 -4.09 6.02 4.68
N ASP A 167 -5.10 6.89 4.79
CA ASP A 167 -6.49 6.49 4.74
C ASP A 167 -7.00 6.56 3.29
N TYR A 168 -7.60 5.49 2.81
CA TYR A 168 -8.34 5.47 1.55
C TYR A 168 -9.83 5.31 1.84
N ASP A 169 -10.61 6.35 1.55
CA ASP A 169 -12.06 6.35 1.66
C ASP A 169 -12.68 6.16 0.26
N CYS A 170 -13.28 5.00 0.02
CA CYS A 170 -14.08 4.77 -1.17
C CYS A 170 -15.45 5.44 -0.99
N VAL A 171 -15.56 6.71 -1.37
CA VAL A 171 -16.78 7.50 -1.21
C VAL A 171 -17.94 6.93 -2.03
N SER A 172 -17.66 6.45 -3.25
CA SER A 172 -18.68 5.88 -4.15
C SER A 172 -18.07 4.94 -5.20
N GLY A 173 -18.94 4.22 -5.92
CA GLY A 173 -18.54 3.32 -7.01
C GLY A 173 -18.08 1.95 -6.54
N SER A 174 -17.62 1.14 -7.50
CA SER A 174 -17.03 -0.17 -7.23
C SER A 174 -15.93 -0.53 -8.23
N GLY A 175 -14.98 -1.36 -7.79
CA GLY A 175 -13.85 -1.79 -8.62
C GLY A 175 -12.59 -2.11 -7.83
N THR A 176 -11.52 -2.36 -8.58
CA THR A 176 -10.21 -2.74 -8.04
C THR A 176 -9.31 -1.54 -7.80
N MET A 177 -8.92 -1.29 -6.56
CA MET A 177 -8.32 -0.02 -6.15
C MET A 177 -7.00 0.32 -6.86
N MET A 178 -6.07 -0.62 -6.95
CA MET A 178 -4.71 -0.35 -7.42
C MET A 178 -4.20 -1.34 -8.47
N GLU A 179 -3.27 -0.89 -9.31
CA GLU A 179 -2.50 -1.72 -10.24
C GLU A 179 -1.00 -1.40 -10.17
N CYS A 180 -0.16 -2.41 -10.43
CA CYS A 180 1.29 -2.32 -10.41
C CYS A 180 1.89 -3.24 -11.48
N TYR A 181 2.83 -2.74 -12.29
CA TYR A 181 3.57 -3.50 -13.29
C TYR A 181 4.90 -2.80 -13.64
N GLY A 182 5.76 -3.39 -14.49
CA GLY A 182 7.04 -2.75 -14.88
C GLY A 182 8.22 -3.05 -13.96
N GLY A 183 8.16 -4.10 -13.14
CA GLY A 183 9.12 -4.31 -12.06
C GLY A 183 8.96 -3.29 -10.92
N SER A 184 7.79 -2.66 -10.85
CA SER A 184 7.46 -1.66 -9.83
C SER A 184 7.15 -2.30 -8.47
N THR A 185 7.25 -1.47 -7.43
CA THR A 185 6.98 -1.87 -6.04
C THR A 185 5.92 -0.98 -5.41
N VAL A 186 4.99 -1.59 -4.68
CA VAL A 186 4.10 -0.86 -3.77
C VAL A 186 4.28 -1.34 -2.34
N ASP A 187 4.67 -0.44 -1.45
CA ASP A 187 4.73 -0.70 -0.02
C ASP A 187 3.55 -0.01 0.69
N MET A 188 2.89 -0.73 1.59
CA MET A 188 1.79 -0.22 2.40
C MET A 188 2.00 -0.57 3.87
N PHE A 189 1.94 0.42 4.75
CA PHE A 189 2.14 0.23 6.19
C PHE A 189 1.08 0.98 6.99
N GLY A 190 0.30 0.26 7.80
CA GLY A 190 -0.67 0.90 8.71
C GLY A 190 -1.79 1.67 8.01
N CYS A 191 -2.06 1.38 6.73
CA CYS A 191 -3.12 2.05 5.98
C CYS A 191 -4.50 1.53 6.38
N ARG A 192 -5.52 2.36 6.22
CA ARG A 192 -6.92 1.97 6.48
C ARG A 192 -7.77 2.20 5.24
N PHE A 193 -8.64 1.25 4.97
CA PHE A 193 -9.61 1.32 3.89
C PHE A 193 -11.01 1.44 4.47
N ALA A 194 -11.72 2.48 4.05
CA ALA A 194 -13.06 2.80 4.55
C ALA A 194 -13.96 3.27 3.41
N GLY A 195 -15.16 3.72 3.75
CA GLY A 195 -16.09 4.37 2.84
C GLY A 195 -17.38 3.62 2.59
N ALA A 196 -18.32 4.31 1.96
CA ALA A 196 -19.66 3.78 1.64
C ALA A 196 -19.70 3.05 0.28
N GLY A 197 -18.71 3.29 -0.59
CA GLY A 197 -18.49 2.55 -1.83
C GLY A 197 -17.85 1.19 -1.58
N THR A 198 -17.76 0.37 -2.64
CA THR A 198 -17.33 -1.02 -2.53
C THR A 198 -15.99 -1.24 -3.22
N ILE A 199 -14.94 -1.52 -2.46
CA ILE A 199 -13.67 -1.97 -3.03
C ILE A 199 -13.78 -3.47 -3.31
N THR A 200 -13.97 -3.86 -4.56
CA THR A 200 -14.18 -5.29 -4.90
C THR A 200 -12.89 -6.07 -4.80
N SER A 201 -11.76 -5.42 -5.13
CA SER A 201 -10.44 -5.97 -4.86
C SER A 201 -9.40 -4.91 -4.57
N LEU A 202 -8.35 -5.28 -3.84
CA LEU A 202 -7.23 -4.38 -3.61
C LEU A 202 -6.44 -4.25 -4.92
N ILE A 203 -5.90 -5.38 -5.37
CA ILE A 203 -4.90 -5.44 -6.41
C ILE A 203 -5.51 -6.01 -7.70
N ALA A 204 -5.31 -5.29 -8.80
CA ALA A 204 -5.47 -5.79 -10.16
C ALA A 204 -4.11 -5.86 -10.83
N PHE A 205 -3.92 -6.88 -11.64
CA PHE A 205 -2.86 -6.84 -12.64
C PHE A 205 -3.43 -6.33 -13.97
N GLY A 206 -2.90 -5.21 -14.46
CA GLY A 206 -3.07 -4.82 -15.85
C GLY A 206 -2.17 -5.72 -16.68
N GLY A 207 -2.74 -6.68 -17.41
CA GLY A 207 -1.97 -7.51 -18.32
C GLY A 207 -1.06 -6.67 -19.22
N THR A 208 0.13 -7.21 -19.52
CA THR A 208 1.26 -6.62 -20.26
C THR A 208 2.08 -5.58 -19.48
N GLY A 209 3.33 -5.91 -19.13
CA GLY A 209 4.27 -4.87 -18.70
C GLY A 209 5.46 -5.23 -17.81
N GLY A 210 5.74 -6.49 -17.49
CA GLY A 210 6.81 -6.84 -16.54
C GLY A 210 6.29 -7.00 -15.11
N GLY A 211 7.12 -7.57 -14.23
CA GLY A 211 6.75 -8.04 -12.89
C GLY A 211 6.25 -6.96 -11.91
N CYS A 212 5.90 -7.38 -10.69
CA CYS A 212 5.48 -6.45 -9.62
C CYS A 212 5.86 -6.97 -8.24
N THR A 213 5.95 -6.03 -7.28
CA THR A 213 6.09 -6.35 -5.86
C THR A 213 5.09 -5.56 -5.05
N TYR A 214 4.42 -6.23 -4.11
CA TYR A 214 3.55 -5.62 -3.12
C TYR A 214 3.98 -6.09 -1.72
N ASP A 215 4.23 -5.14 -0.81
CA ASP A 215 4.54 -5.43 0.59
C ASP A 215 3.57 -4.66 1.50
N ILE A 216 2.58 -5.36 2.06
CA ILE A 216 1.43 -4.76 2.76
C ILE A 216 1.44 -5.24 4.22
N LYS A 217 1.60 -4.32 5.18
CA LYS A 217 1.72 -4.66 6.61
C LYS A 217 0.84 -3.83 7.51
N GLY A 218 0.14 -4.49 8.44
CA GLY A 218 -0.63 -3.81 9.48
C GLY A 218 -1.80 -2.98 8.94
N CYS A 219 -2.28 -3.28 7.74
CA CYS A 219 -3.34 -2.51 7.10
C CYS A 219 -4.72 -3.04 7.50
N ASP A 220 -5.69 -2.13 7.64
CA ASP A 220 -7.10 -2.47 7.77
C ASP A 220 -7.76 -2.53 6.39
N LEU A 221 -7.89 -3.75 5.86
CA LEU A 221 -8.47 -4.11 4.58
C LEU A 221 -9.92 -4.60 4.71
N SER A 222 -10.59 -4.37 5.86
CA SER A 222 -11.95 -4.85 6.13
C SER A 222 -13.02 -4.32 5.19
N ASN A 223 -12.74 -3.25 4.43
CA ASN A 223 -13.66 -2.71 3.43
C ASN A 223 -13.51 -3.34 2.02
N ILE A 224 -12.70 -4.39 1.88
CA ILE A 224 -12.57 -5.13 0.62
C ILE A 224 -13.60 -6.27 0.60
N SER A 225 -14.41 -6.35 -0.46
CA SER A 225 -15.64 -7.15 -0.43
C SER A 225 -15.61 -8.49 -1.17
N THR A 226 -14.59 -8.76 -1.99
CA THR A 226 -14.61 -9.95 -2.86
C THR A 226 -13.29 -10.69 -2.87
N ASN A 227 -12.23 -10.12 -3.43
CA ASN A 227 -10.91 -10.75 -3.46
C ASN A 227 -9.83 -9.74 -3.06
N LEU A 228 -8.78 -10.14 -2.35
CA LEU A 228 -7.63 -9.24 -2.17
C LEU A 228 -6.89 -9.03 -3.50
N ILE A 229 -6.74 -10.11 -4.27
CA ILE A 229 -5.99 -10.14 -5.52
C ILE A 229 -6.91 -10.62 -6.63
N THR A 230 -6.87 -9.97 -7.78
CA THR A 230 -7.65 -10.38 -8.96
C THR A 230 -6.83 -10.30 -10.24
N SER A 231 -7.01 -11.29 -11.11
CA SER A 231 -6.51 -11.32 -12.47
C SER A 231 -4.98 -11.21 -12.56
N LEU A 232 -4.23 -12.02 -11.80
CA LEU A 232 -2.77 -12.05 -11.98
C LEU A 232 -2.39 -12.45 -13.41
N GLY A 233 -3.18 -13.35 -14.02
CA GLY A 233 -3.28 -13.56 -15.47
C GLY A 233 -2.02 -14.06 -16.17
N GLY A 234 -2.11 -15.20 -16.87
CA GLY A 234 -1.39 -15.51 -18.11
C GLY A 234 0.14 -15.76 -18.06
N SER A 235 0.68 -16.34 -19.13
CA SER A 235 2.07 -16.81 -19.21
C SER A 235 3.11 -15.70 -19.15
N PHE A 236 3.69 -15.49 -17.97
CA PHE A 236 4.75 -14.51 -17.77
C PHE A 236 5.91 -15.12 -16.99
N ALA A 237 7.13 -14.91 -17.50
CA ALA A 237 8.39 -15.27 -16.82
C ALA A 237 8.82 -14.22 -15.78
N ASP A 238 7.97 -13.21 -15.53
CA ASP A 238 8.29 -12.06 -14.72
C ASP A 238 8.14 -12.34 -13.21
N ILE A 239 8.88 -11.58 -12.40
CA ILE A 239 8.85 -11.67 -10.94
C ILE A 239 7.50 -11.12 -10.43
N ILE A 240 6.80 -11.93 -9.64
CA ILE A 240 5.62 -11.48 -8.88
C ILE A 240 5.87 -11.81 -7.42
N SER A 241 5.87 -10.81 -6.55
CA SER A 241 6.00 -11.03 -5.11
C SER A 241 4.95 -10.20 -4.37
N ILE A 242 3.94 -10.87 -3.83
CA ILE A 242 2.86 -10.21 -3.10
C ILE A 242 2.90 -10.72 -1.67
N LYS A 243 3.01 -9.79 -0.71
CA LYS A 243 3.12 -10.13 0.70
C LYS A 243 2.15 -9.32 1.55
N PHE A 244 1.42 -10.01 2.42
CA PHE A 244 0.55 -9.43 3.43
C PHE A 244 0.98 -9.90 4.82
N TYR A 245 1.11 -8.96 5.76
CA TYR A 245 1.50 -9.25 7.14
C TYR A 245 0.59 -8.52 8.13
N ASN A 246 -0.03 -9.25 9.04
CA ASN A 246 -0.81 -8.67 10.15
C ASN A 246 -1.91 -7.70 9.69
N CYS A 247 -2.58 -8.02 8.58
CA CYS A 247 -3.66 -7.19 8.05
C CYS A 247 -5.01 -7.63 8.61
N LEU A 248 -5.89 -6.68 8.90
CA LEU A 248 -7.30 -6.98 9.15
C LEU A 248 -8.01 -7.13 7.80
N ILE A 249 -8.69 -8.25 7.57
CA ILE A 249 -9.44 -8.54 6.34
C ILE A 249 -10.94 -8.68 6.64
N ALA A 250 -11.79 -8.58 5.61
CA ALA A 250 -13.22 -8.79 5.77
C ALA A 250 -13.58 -10.28 5.74
N SER A 251 -14.65 -10.65 6.44
CA SER A 251 -15.17 -12.02 6.43
C SER A 251 -15.55 -12.50 5.03
N GLY A 252 -15.16 -13.72 4.69
CA GLY A 252 -15.50 -14.35 3.41
C GLY A 252 -14.77 -13.79 2.19
N VAL A 253 -13.81 -12.88 2.36
CA VAL A 253 -12.95 -12.41 1.27
C VAL A 253 -12.03 -13.55 0.82
N ALA A 254 -12.02 -13.83 -0.48
CA ALA A 254 -11.06 -14.76 -1.03
C ALA A 254 -9.68 -14.09 -1.09
N LEU A 255 -8.68 -14.77 -0.52
CA LEU A 255 -7.31 -14.25 -0.49
C LEU A 255 -6.68 -14.30 -1.89
N CYS A 256 -6.75 -15.46 -2.54
CA CYS A 256 -6.28 -15.68 -3.91
C CYS A 256 -6.84 -17.01 -4.48
N ASN A 257 -7.02 -17.09 -5.80
CA ASN A 257 -7.19 -18.33 -6.56
C ASN A 257 -6.53 -18.17 -7.95
N GLU A 258 -5.20 -18.10 -7.97
CA GLU A 258 -4.42 -17.81 -9.18
C GLU A 258 -3.40 -18.91 -9.46
N THR A 259 -3.41 -19.46 -10.66
CA THR A 259 -2.38 -20.43 -11.05
C THR A 259 -1.11 -19.71 -11.44
N LEU A 260 -0.16 -19.62 -10.49
CA LEU A 260 1.18 -19.11 -10.75
C LEU A 260 1.89 -19.95 -11.83
N GLN A 261 2.62 -19.29 -12.73
CA GLN A 261 3.15 -19.90 -13.95
C GLN A 261 4.67 -19.97 -14.02
N ALA A 262 5.39 -19.33 -13.08
CA ALA A 262 6.86 -19.33 -13.03
C ALA A 262 7.42 -19.37 -11.60
N HIS A 263 8.61 -19.97 -11.42
CA HIS A 263 9.26 -20.18 -10.11
C HIS A 263 9.54 -18.90 -9.30
N ASN A 264 9.61 -17.75 -9.97
CA ASN A 264 9.84 -16.44 -9.37
C ASN A 264 8.54 -15.71 -8.96
N GLN A 265 7.43 -16.44 -8.88
CA GLN A 265 6.13 -15.91 -8.51
C GLN A 265 5.70 -16.45 -7.15
N THR A 266 5.29 -15.55 -6.26
CA THR A 266 4.96 -15.84 -4.87
C THR A 266 3.85 -14.94 -4.36
N ILE A 267 2.93 -15.52 -3.60
CA ILE A 267 1.92 -14.82 -2.82
C ILE A 267 1.99 -15.36 -1.39
N GLU A 268 2.17 -14.47 -0.42
CA GLU A 268 2.38 -14.86 0.98
C GLU A 268 1.51 -14.00 1.89
N LEU A 269 0.66 -14.63 2.69
CA LEU A 269 -0.21 -14.00 3.66
C LEU A 269 0.08 -14.60 5.03
N TYR A 270 0.44 -13.74 5.97
CA TYR A 270 0.89 -14.11 7.31
C TYR A 270 0.12 -13.32 8.37
N GLY A 271 -0.65 -14.02 9.20
CA GLY A 271 -1.38 -13.41 10.32
C GLY A 271 -2.43 -12.40 9.87
N CYS A 272 -3.07 -12.63 8.72
CA CYS A 272 -4.13 -11.76 8.24
C CYS A 272 -5.48 -12.28 8.77
N ASP A 273 -6.15 -11.47 9.58
CA ASP A 273 -7.26 -11.93 10.43
C ASP A 273 -8.55 -11.23 10.04
N ASP A 274 -9.65 -11.97 10.03
CA ASP A 274 -10.99 -11.39 10.01
C ASP A 274 -11.38 -11.05 11.44
N SER A 275 -11.58 -9.75 11.74
CA SER A 275 -11.92 -9.30 13.11
C SER A 275 -13.25 -9.86 13.62
N THR A 276 -14.03 -10.51 12.76
CA THR A 276 -15.33 -11.09 13.08
C THR A 276 -15.32 -12.62 13.17
N SER A 277 -14.25 -13.30 12.75
CA SER A 277 -14.13 -14.75 12.88
C SER A 277 -13.41 -15.14 14.17
N ASP A 278 -13.82 -16.24 14.79
CA ASP A 278 -13.12 -16.86 15.92
C ASP A 278 -11.82 -17.58 15.48
N GLU A 279 -11.32 -17.30 14.26
CA GLU A 279 -10.25 -18.02 13.57
C GLU A 279 -9.01 -17.11 13.42
N PRO A 280 -8.17 -17.00 14.46
CA PRO A 280 -7.01 -16.12 14.42
C PRO A 280 -5.90 -16.71 13.53
N SER A 281 -5.28 -15.84 12.74
CA SER A 281 -4.02 -16.00 12.02
C SER A 281 -4.06 -16.92 10.81
N SER A 282 -4.64 -16.42 9.70
CA SER A 282 -4.51 -17.13 8.42
C SER A 282 -3.04 -17.16 7.95
N LEU A 283 -2.57 -18.36 7.62
CA LEU A 283 -1.38 -18.57 6.81
C LEU A 283 -1.86 -19.01 5.44
N GLN A 284 -1.48 -18.28 4.40
CA GLN A 284 -1.60 -18.77 3.02
C GLN A 284 -0.34 -18.41 2.23
N VAL A 285 0.34 -19.42 1.72
CA VAL A 285 1.51 -19.28 0.86
C VAL A 285 1.24 -20.02 -0.43
N GLU A 286 1.10 -19.27 -1.52
CA GLU A 286 0.92 -19.80 -2.87
C GLU A 286 2.17 -19.55 -3.70
N ARG A 287 2.64 -20.61 -4.34
CA ARG A 287 3.87 -20.65 -5.14
C ARG A 287 3.64 -21.47 -6.40
N PHE A 288 4.52 -21.31 -7.37
CA PHE A 288 4.48 -22.06 -8.63
C PHE A 288 4.37 -23.58 -8.45
N ASN A 289 4.98 -24.10 -7.40
CA ASN A 289 5.03 -25.53 -7.10
C ASN A 289 3.94 -26.00 -6.12
N GLY A 290 3.13 -25.12 -5.54
CA GLY A 290 2.04 -25.54 -4.67
C GLY A 290 1.48 -24.47 -3.76
N LEU A 291 0.60 -24.93 -2.88
CA LEU A 291 -0.14 -24.12 -1.91
C LEU A 291 0.07 -24.68 -0.51
N ILE A 292 0.24 -23.77 0.45
CA ILE A 292 0.25 -24.06 1.89
C ILE A 292 -0.81 -23.16 2.51
N GLU A 293 -1.76 -23.75 3.21
CA GLU A 293 -2.87 -23.03 3.84
C GLU A 293 -3.11 -23.52 5.27
N SER A 294 -3.49 -22.61 6.17
CA SER A 294 -4.04 -22.95 7.48
C SER A 294 -5.40 -23.63 7.31
N VAL A 295 -5.62 -24.75 8.01
CA VAL A 295 -6.86 -25.53 7.99
C VAL A 295 -7.41 -25.65 9.41
N ILE A 296 -8.73 -25.52 9.50
CA ILE A 296 -9.51 -25.63 10.74
C ILE A 296 -10.33 -26.93 10.69
N GLY A 297 -9.93 -27.94 11.51
CA GLY A 297 -10.59 -29.25 11.72
C GLY A 297 -10.46 -30.29 10.58
N THR A 298 -10.50 -31.62 10.74
CA THR A 298 -10.47 -32.57 11.86
C THR A 298 -9.63 -33.79 11.44
N SER A 299 -8.31 -33.72 11.50
CA SER A 299 -7.49 -34.94 11.40
C SER A 299 -6.24 -34.79 12.24
N SER A 300 -6.25 -35.53 13.36
CA SER A 300 -5.11 -35.88 14.21
C SER A 300 -3.92 -34.92 14.15
N THR A 301 -3.75 -34.21 15.26
CA THR A 301 -2.53 -33.63 15.84
C THR A 301 -2.42 -32.08 15.84
N ALA A 302 -1.76 -31.59 16.90
CA ALA A 302 -1.96 -30.42 17.76
C ALA A 302 -1.41 -29.03 17.36
N ASN A 303 -2.08 -27.98 17.85
CA ASN A 303 -2.00 -26.62 17.33
C ASN A 303 -1.77 -25.58 18.46
N LEU A 304 -1.29 -24.37 18.15
CA LEU A 304 -0.57 -23.46 19.07
C LEU A 304 -0.84 -21.96 18.76
N VAL A 305 -2.01 -21.40 19.11
CA VAL A 305 -2.34 -19.99 18.80
C VAL A 305 -1.70 -19.00 19.80
N THR A 306 -1.38 -17.79 19.34
CA THR A 306 -1.29 -16.61 20.22
C THR A 306 -1.98 -15.37 19.65
N SER A 307 -3.02 -14.91 20.32
CA SER A 307 -3.22 -13.47 20.57
C SER A 307 -3.92 -13.25 21.93
N GLY A 308 -3.30 -12.40 22.77
CA GLY A 308 -3.91 -11.62 23.86
C GLY A 308 -4.59 -12.30 25.05
N SER A 309 -4.98 -13.57 24.96
CA SER A 309 -5.74 -14.29 25.99
C SER A 309 -5.13 -15.68 26.20
N VAL A 310 -4.97 -16.11 27.45
CA VAL A 310 -4.62 -17.51 27.76
C VAL A 310 -5.74 -18.40 27.23
N MET A 311 -5.53 -19.03 26.08
CA MET A 311 -6.48 -19.93 25.46
C MET A 311 -6.33 -21.33 26.09
N THR A 312 -7.44 -22.02 26.35
CA THR A 312 -7.39 -23.42 26.83
C THR A 312 -6.83 -24.34 25.75
N GLN A 313 -6.20 -25.45 26.13
CA GLN A 313 -5.66 -26.45 25.20
C GLN A 313 -6.72 -26.97 24.20
N GLU A 314 -7.98 -27.04 24.64
CA GLU A 314 -9.12 -27.45 23.82
C GLU A 314 -9.44 -26.44 22.70
N ALA A 315 -9.41 -25.15 23.02
CA ALA A 315 -9.52 -24.10 22.01
C ALA A 315 -8.28 -24.09 21.10
N ALA A 316 -7.06 -24.09 21.65
CA ALA A 316 -5.81 -24.07 20.87
C ALA A 316 -5.68 -25.24 19.86
N ASN A 317 -6.17 -26.43 20.19
CA ASN A 317 -6.16 -27.61 19.32
C ASN A 317 -7.05 -27.46 18.06
N THR A 318 -7.96 -26.48 18.02
CA THR A 318 -8.89 -26.27 16.90
C THR A 318 -8.24 -25.50 15.73
N TYR A 319 -7.17 -24.73 15.99
CA TYR A 319 -6.87 -23.55 15.17
C TYR A 319 -5.60 -23.56 14.30
N MET A 320 -4.73 -24.58 14.28
CA MET A 320 -3.44 -24.49 13.56
C MET A 320 -2.89 -25.75 12.88
N SER A 321 -3.64 -26.38 11.99
CA SER A 321 -3.04 -27.38 11.09
C SER A 321 -2.71 -26.72 9.75
N TYR A 322 -1.60 -27.10 9.11
CA TYR A 322 -1.31 -26.67 7.73
C TYR A 322 -1.56 -27.81 6.77
N LYS A 323 -2.30 -27.50 5.71
CA LYS A 323 -2.42 -28.38 4.55
C LYS A 323 -1.41 -27.94 3.52
N VAL A 324 -0.57 -28.88 3.11
CA VAL A 324 0.42 -28.70 2.04
C VAL A 324 -0.10 -29.42 0.81
N THR A 325 -0.27 -28.68 -0.27
CA THR A 325 -0.71 -29.20 -1.58
C THR A 325 0.35 -28.90 -2.61
N THR A 326 1.11 -29.92 -3.01
CA THR A 326 2.08 -29.82 -4.12
C THR A 326 1.39 -30.07 -5.46
N ASN A 327 1.96 -29.51 -6.53
CA ASN A 327 1.54 -29.78 -7.91
C ASN A 327 2.64 -30.48 -8.72
N THR A 328 2.40 -30.73 -10.00
CA THR A 328 3.34 -31.42 -10.92
C THR A 328 4.66 -30.67 -11.15
N ASN A 329 4.77 -29.42 -10.71
CA ASN A 329 5.99 -28.62 -10.82
C ASN A 329 6.88 -28.70 -9.56
N THR A 330 6.47 -29.45 -8.53
CA THR A 330 7.33 -29.74 -7.38
C THR A 330 8.30 -30.86 -7.73
N ASP A 331 9.60 -30.58 -7.60
CA ASP A 331 10.66 -31.58 -7.72
C ASP A 331 11.84 -31.22 -6.80
N ILE A 332 12.91 -32.03 -6.82
CA ILE A 332 14.11 -31.82 -6.00
C ILE A 332 14.86 -30.52 -6.32
N SER A 333 14.77 -30.02 -7.55
CA SER A 333 15.38 -28.77 -8.00
C SER A 333 14.49 -27.55 -7.73
N SER A 334 13.19 -27.76 -7.49
CA SER A 334 12.19 -26.76 -7.17
C SER A 334 11.28 -27.22 -6.01
N PRO A 335 11.84 -27.38 -4.79
CA PRO A 335 11.07 -27.83 -3.64
C PRO A 335 10.06 -26.77 -3.20
N LEU A 336 8.89 -27.19 -2.73
CA LEU A 336 7.96 -26.31 -2.04
C LEU A 336 8.54 -25.99 -0.66
N TYR A 337 8.69 -24.71 -0.35
CA TYR A 337 9.18 -24.22 0.94
C TYR A 337 8.33 -23.07 1.44
N PHE A 338 8.35 -22.85 2.76
CA PHE A 338 7.70 -21.72 3.42
C PHE A 338 8.43 -21.41 4.72
N ASP A 339 8.31 -20.16 5.15
CA ASP A 339 8.73 -19.75 6.47
C ASP A 339 7.56 -19.93 7.44
N TYR A 340 7.83 -20.56 8.58
CA TYR A 340 6.83 -20.70 9.63
C TYR A 340 6.60 -19.33 10.28
N TYR A 341 5.36 -18.84 10.24
CA TYR A 341 5.02 -17.56 10.84
C TYR A 341 4.81 -17.71 12.34
N VAL A 342 5.62 -17.00 13.11
CA VAL A 342 5.55 -16.99 14.58
C VAL A 342 5.38 -15.54 15.03
N GLN A 343 4.27 -15.25 15.71
CA GLN A 343 4.20 -14.06 16.56
C GLN A 343 4.78 -14.38 17.95
N TRP A 344 5.28 -13.35 18.65
CA TRP A 344 5.82 -13.51 19.99
C TRP A 344 4.80 -14.21 20.91
N SER A 345 5.26 -15.26 21.59
CA SER A 345 4.48 -16.03 22.56
C SER A 345 5.25 -16.09 23.87
N GLU A 346 4.62 -15.64 24.96
CA GLU A 346 5.16 -15.85 26.30
C GLU A 346 4.92 -17.31 26.69
N LEU A 347 5.98 -18.12 26.63
CA LEU A 347 5.96 -19.43 27.25
C LEU A 347 5.80 -19.23 28.76
N SER A 348 4.96 -20.05 29.38
CA SER A 348 4.82 -20.07 30.83
C SER A 348 6.18 -20.33 31.49
N ASN A 349 6.36 -19.86 32.73
CA ASN A 349 7.55 -20.19 33.53
C ASN A 349 7.64 -21.68 33.91
N ALA A 350 6.72 -22.53 33.44
CA ALA A 350 6.70 -23.97 33.71
C ALA A 350 7.38 -24.74 32.56
N SER A 351 8.15 -25.76 32.89
CA SER A 351 8.92 -26.60 31.95
C SER A 351 8.05 -27.56 31.09
N THR A 352 6.79 -27.22 30.83
CA THR A 352 5.79 -28.09 30.19
C THR A 352 5.29 -27.57 28.85
N ASP A 353 5.70 -26.37 28.43
CA ASP A 353 5.27 -25.82 27.15
C ASP A 353 5.87 -26.63 26.00
N THR A 354 5.01 -27.10 25.11
CA THR A 354 5.39 -27.94 23.97
C THR A 354 4.92 -27.27 22.69
N VAL A 355 5.85 -27.00 21.77
CA VAL A 355 5.54 -26.58 20.39
C VAL A 355 5.34 -27.83 19.53
N ARG A 356 4.24 -27.91 18.78
CA ARG A 356 3.96 -29.01 17.83
C ARG A 356 3.61 -28.44 16.46
N ILE A 357 4.12 -29.06 15.40
CA ILE A 357 3.91 -28.68 14.00
C ILE A 357 3.34 -29.91 13.28
N HIS A 358 2.22 -29.76 12.59
CA HIS A 358 1.59 -30.82 11.82
C HIS A 358 1.67 -30.54 10.34
N LEU A 359 2.31 -31.48 9.64
CA LEU A 359 2.46 -31.46 8.19
C LEU A 359 1.66 -32.65 7.63
N ALA A 360 0.54 -32.36 6.97
CA ALA A 360 -0.24 -33.35 6.25
C ALA A 360 -0.07 -33.12 4.75
N CYS A 361 0.38 -34.14 4.03
CA CYS A 361 0.49 -34.14 2.56
C CYS A 361 -0.52 -35.15 2.00
N ALA A 362 -1.44 -34.69 1.16
CA ALA A 362 -2.48 -35.55 0.58
C ALA A 362 -1.95 -36.47 -0.53
N ASN A 363 -0.82 -36.11 -1.15
CA ASN A 363 -0.16 -36.88 -2.20
C ASN A 363 1.15 -37.47 -1.67
N ALA A 364 1.49 -38.71 -2.05
CA ALA A 364 2.82 -39.23 -1.79
C ALA A 364 3.86 -38.35 -2.51
N LEU A 365 4.89 -37.91 -1.79
CA LEU A 365 6.09 -37.38 -2.42
C LEU A 365 6.69 -38.54 -3.21
N THR A 366 6.60 -38.51 -4.54
CA THR A 366 7.23 -39.49 -5.41
C THR A 366 8.53 -38.90 -5.93
N ASP A 367 9.61 -39.68 -5.79
CA ASP A 367 10.98 -39.33 -6.17
C ASP A 367 11.15 -38.87 -7.63
#